data_AF-A0A1A6XR21-F1
#
_entry.id   AF-A0A1A6XR21-F1
#
_cell.length_a   1.000
_cell.length_b   1.000
_cell.length_c   1.000
_cell.angle_alpha   90.00
_cell.angle_beta   90.00
_cell.angle_gamma   90.00
#
_symmetry.space_group_name_H-M   'P 1'
#
loop_
_entity.id
_entity.type
_entity.pdbx_description
1 polymer ?
#
loop_
_entity_poly.entity_id
_entity_poly.type
_entity_poly.pdbx_seq_one_letter_code
_entity_poly.pdbx_strand_id
1 'polypeptide(L)'
;MPATLKTLFLSVVALIGGVLSLALVSSVAGWLPPLLGLATRGGAQLGWDLAFSVLGGIAGISFATYYAPCWPRSHGFSIWSLIALGCGYAMWTAGADFPFWFLASLLASLPVQLLAGWWFGRRPSRDAR
;
A
#
# COMPACT_ATOMS: atom_id res chain seq x y z
N MET A 1 4.25 -15.16 30.54
CA MET A 1 3.33 -14.53 29.55
C MET A 1 3.74 -13.16 28.95
N PRO A 2 4.94 -12.55 29.17
CA PRO A 2 5.22 -11.21 28.65
C PRO A 2 5.68 -11.14 27.18
N ALA A 3 6.34 -12.18 26.66
CA ALA A 3 6.95 -12.14 25.33
C ALA A 3 5.92 -12.22 24.18
N THR A 4 4.91 -13.08 24.32
CA THR A 4 3.84 -13.24 23.32
C THR A 4 2.96 -12.00 23.21
N LEU A 5 2.59 -11.40 24.35
CA LEU A 5 1.79 -10.18 24.38
C LEU A 5 2.54 -9.00 23.75
N LYS A 6 3.84 -8.88 24.01
CA LYS A 6 4.71 -7.87 23.37
C LYS A 6 4.75 -8.04 21.85
N THR A 7 4.95 -9.27 21.36
CA THR A 7 4.97 -9.54 19.92
C THR A 7 3.63 -9.18 19.28
N LEU A 8 2.52 -9.55 19.92
CA LEU A 8 1.18 -9.27 19.41
C LEU A 8 0.93 -7.75 19.33
N PHE A 9 1.28 -7.01 20.38
CA PHE A 9 1.19 -5.55 20.39
C PHE A 9 2.03 -4.91 19.26
N LEU A 10 3.29 -5.31 19.12
CA LEU A 10 4.18 -4.77 18.08
C LEU A 10 3.70 -5.13 16.66
N SER A 11 3.10 -6.32 16.47
CA SER A 11 2.47 -6.71 15.22
C SER A 11 1.31 -5.80 14.85
N VAL A 12 0.43 -5.50 15.81
CA VAL A 12 -0.68 -4.56 15.60
C VAL A 12 -0.16 -3.17 15.26
N VAL A 13 0.83 -2.68 16.00
CA VAL A 13 1.45 -1.37 15.73
C VAL A 13 2.09 -1.32 14.34
N ALA A 14 2.77 -2.39 13.91
CA ALA A 14 3.36 -2.46 12.57
C ALA A 14 2.30 -2.43 11.46
N LEU A 15 1.17 -3.12 11.66
CA LEU A 15 0.04 -3.10 10.72
C LEU A 15 -0.61 -1.72 10.67
N ILE A 16 -0.89 -1.10 11.82
CA ILE A 16 -1.43 0.27 11.91
C ILE A 16 -0.50 1.24 11.19
N GLY A 17 0.81 1.17 11.44
CA GLY A 17 1.78 2.01 10.76
C GLY A 17 1.82 1.78 9.25
N GLY A 18 1.61 0.54 8.78
CA GLY A 18 1.45 0.22 7.36
C GLY A 18 0.23 0.90 6.75
N VAL A 19 -0.93 0.83 7.41
CA VAL A 19 -2.16 1.51 6.96
C VAL A 19 -1.98 3.04 6.96
N LEU A 20 -1.34 3.60 8.00
CA LEU A 20 -1.05 5.03 8.08
C LEU A 20 -0.10 5.47 6.96
N SER A 21 0.95 4.70 6.67
CA SER A 21 1.88 4.99 5.58
C SER A 21 1.17 5.03 4.23
N LEU A 22 0.28 4.06 3.97
CA LEU A 22 -0.55 4.06 2.78
C LEU A 22 -1.43 5.31 2.70
N ALA A 23 -2.12 5.65 3.79
CA ALA A 23 -3.00 6.81 3.85
C ALA A 23 -2.25 8.13 3.62
N LEU A 24 -1.07 8.28 4.23
CA LEU A 24 -0.22 9.46 4.08
C LEU A 24 0.26 9.63 2.64
N VAL A 25 0.81 8.58 2.02
CA VAL A 25 1.27 8.63 0.63
C VAL A 25 0.10 8.91 -0.31
N SER A 26 -1.03 8.24 -0.11
CA SER A 26 -2.23 8.47 -0.92
C SER A 26 -2.79 9.89 -0.74
N SER A 27 -2.65 10.48 0.46
CA SER A 27 -3.09 11.85 0.71
C SER A 27 -2.26 12.87 -0.08
N VAL A 28 -0.96 12.63 -0.27
CA VAL A 28 -0.09 13.50 -1.10
C VAL A 28 -0.64 13.62 -2.53
N ALA A 29 -1.29 12.57 -3.04
CA ALA A 29 -1.91 12.57 -4.36
C ALA A 29 -2.94 13.68 -4.55
N GLY A 30 -3.67 14.05 -3.49
CA GLY A 30 -4.72 15.07 -3.55
C GLY A 30 -4.20 16.51 -3.57
N TRP A 31 -2.97 16.75 -3.10
CA TRP A 31 -2.43 18.10 -2.93
C TRP A 31 -1.38 18.46 -4.00
N LEU A 32 -0.73 17.47 -4.62
CA LEU A 32 0.32 17.70 -5.62
C LEU A 32 -0.16 18.20 -6.99
N PRO A 33 -1.27 17.70 -7.58
CA PRO A 33 -1.69 18.10 -8.93
C PRO A 33 -1.94 19.60 -9.09
N PRO A 34 -2.60 20.30 -8.14
CA PRO A 34 -2.75 21.76 -8.20
C PRO A 34 -1.40 22.50 -8.18
N LEU A 35 -0.41 21.98 -7.45
CA LEU A 35 0.93 22.58 -7.34
C LEU A 35 1.78 22.36 -8.59
N LEU A 36 1.51 21.30 -9.35
CA LEU A 36 2.22 20.93 -10.58
C LEU A 36 1.53 21.45 -11.85
N GLY A 37 0.44 22.21 -11.72
CA GLY A 37 -0.31 22.75 -12.86
C GLY A 37 -1.00 21.67 -13.71
N LEU A 38 -1.20 20.47 -13.17
CA LEU A 38 -1.86 19.37 -13.87
C LEU A 38 -3.38 19.61 -13.88
N ALA A 39 -4.01 19.41 -15.04
CA ALA A 39 -5.45 19.54 -15.19
C ALA A 39 -6.18 18.56 -14.25
N THR A 40 -7.07 19.09 -13.40
CA THR A 40 -7.82 18.37 -12.37
C THR A 40 -9.05 17.64 -12.92
N ARG A 41 -8.99 17.18 -14.17
CA ARG A 41 -10.11 16.45 -14.80
C ARG A 41 -9.64 15.55 -15.93
N GLY A 42 -10.18 14.33 -15.96
CA GLY A 42 -9.99 13.36 -17.06
C GLY A 42 -8.94 12.29 -16.79
N GLY A 43 -8.52 11.58 -17.85
CA GLY A 43 -7.65 10.40 -17.75
C GLY A 43 -6.29 10.63 -17.08
N ALA A 44 -5.73 11.85 -17.19
CA ALA A 44 -4.47 12.20 -16.53
C ALA A 44 -4.57 12.18 -15.00
N GLN A 45 -5.70 12.64 -14.44
CA GLN A 45 -5.95 12.57 -13.00
C GLN A 45 -6.12 11.11 -12.54
N LEU A 46 -6.83 10.29 -13.30
CA LEU A 46 -6.93 8.85 -13.01
C LEU A 46 -5.56 8.15 -13.03
N GLY A 47 -4.69 8.52 -13.97
CA GLY A 47 -3.32 8.01 -14.01
C GLY A 47 -2.51 8.43 -12.79
N TRP A 48 -2.70 9.67 -12.32
CA TRP A 48 -2.09 10.19 -11.10
C TRP A 48 -2.58 9.47 -9.85
N ASP A 49 -3.90 9.31 -9.71
CA ASP A 49 -4.54 8.60 -8.61
C ASP A 49 -4.07 7.14 -8.58
N LEU A 50 -3.96 6.49 -9.74
CA LEU A 50 -3.42 5.15 -9.87
C LEU A 50 -1.96 5.08 -9.40
N ALA A 51 -1.10 6.00 -9.86
CA ALA A 51 0.31 6.02 -9.49
C ALA A 51 0.49 6.16 -7.97
N PHE A 52 -0.25 7.06 -7.32
CA PHE A 52 -0.17 7.25 -5.88
C PHE A 52 -0.84 6.11 -5.10
N SER A 53 -1.87 5.47 -5.65
CA SER A 53 -2.43 4.25 -5.06
C SER A 53 -1.39 3.12 -5.04
N VAL A 54 -0.65 2.94 -6.14
CA VAL A 54 0.45 1.97 -6.22
C VAL A 54 1.58 2.32 -5.25
N LEU A 55 2.02 3.58 -5.23
CA LEU A 55 3.07 4.02 -4.31
C LEU A 55 2.65 3.89 -2.84
N GLY A 56 1.40 4.22 -2.52
CA GLY A 56 0.83 4.06 -1.19
C GLY A 56 0.75 2.60 -0.76
N GLY A 57 0.38 1.70 -1.67
CA GLY A 57 0.41 0.27 -1.42
C GLY A 57 1.82 -0.26 -1.16
N ILE A 58 2.80 0.14 -1.97
CA ILE A 58 4.22 -0.21 -1.76
C ILE A 58 4.71 0.30 -0.41
N ALA A 59 4.40 1.56 -0.06
CA ALA A 59 4.79 2.18 1.20
C ALA A 59 4.17 1.47 2.42
N GLY A 60 2.87 1.18 2.38
CA GLY A 60 2.20 0.47 3.47
C GLY A 60 2.70 -0.96 3.66
N ILE A 61 2.87 -1.71 2.57
CA ILE A 61 3.39 -3.08 2.60
C ILE A 61 4.85 -3.09 3.08
N SER A 62 5.68 -2.16 2.59
CA SER A 62 7.08 -2.06 3.00
C SER A 62 7.23 -1.68 4.46
N PHE A 63 6.43 -0.74 4.97
CA PHE A 63 6.43 -0.37 6.38
C PHE A 63 6.04 -1.55 7.27
N ALA A 64 4.91 -2.22 6.97
CA ALA A 64 4.46 -3.36 7.76
C ALA A 64 5.45 -4.53 7.71
N THR A 65 6.05 -4.78 6.55
CA THR A 65 7.11 -5.80 6.39
C THR A 65 8.36 -5.41 7.18
N TYR A 66 8.79 -4.15 7.13
CA TYR A 66 10.00 -3.69 7.78
C TYR A 66 9.87 -3.64 9.30
N TYR A 67 8.71 -3.27 9.86
CA TYR A 67 8.52 -3.16 11.31
C TYR A 67 7.94 -4.40 11.98
N ALA A 68 7.55 -5.42 11.21
CA ALA A 68 7.06 -6.69 11.75
C ALA A 68 8.01 -7.29 12.80
N PRO A 69 7.50 -7.67 13.99
CA PRO A 69 8.31 -8.31 15.02
C PRO A 69 8.59 -9.79 14.71
N CYS A 70 7.71 -10.43 13.92
CA CYS A 70 7.85 -11.80 13.47
C CYS A 70 7.19 -11.95 12.09
N TRP A 71 7.61 -12.94 11.30
CA TRP A 71 7.03 -13.24 9.98
C TRP A 71 6.80 -11.99 9.09
N PRO A 72 7.86 -11.26 8.68
CA PRO A 72 7.75 -10.01 7.93
C PRO A 72 6.87 -10.07 6.68
N ARG A 73 7.03 -11.14 5.89
CA ARG A 73 6.23 -11.34 4.68
C ARG A 73 4.74 -11.47 4.95
N SER A 74 4.36 -12.07 6.09
CA SER A 74 2.96 -12.23 6.49
C SER A 74 2.32 -10.88 6.80
N HIS A 75 3.03 -9.96 7.46
CA HIS A 75 2.51 -8.63 7.76
C HIS A 75 2.32 -7.81 6.49
N GLY A 76 3.30 -7.85 5.56
CA GLY A 76 3.15 -7.25 4.25
C GLY A 76 1.98 -7.83 3.45
N PHE A 77 1.78 -9.16 3.50
CA PHE A 77 0.66 -9.83 2.86
C PHE A 77 -0.71 -9.44 3.47
N SER A 78 -0.77 -9.21 4.79
CA SER A 78 -1.99 -8.72 5.44
C SER A 78 -2.39 -7.34 4.93
N ILE A 79 -1.43 -6.41 4.80
CA ILE A 79 -1.70 -5.09 4.20
C ILE A 79 -2.12 -5.24 2.73
N TRP A 80 -1.42 -6.07 1.96
CA TRP A 80 -1.79 -6.36 0.58
C TRP A 80 -3.21 -6.93 0.45
N SER A 81 -3.62 -7.82 1.36
CA SER A 81 -4.97 -8.39 1.36
C SER A 81 -6.02 -7.31 1.61
N LEU A 82 -5.76 -6.38 2.53
CA LEU A 82 -6.63 -5.22 2.76
C LEU A 82 -6.74 -4.33 1.51
N ILE A 83 -5.62 -4.09 0.83
CA ILE A 83 -5.61 -3.33 -0.43
C ILE A 83 -6.41 -4.05 -1.51
N ALA A 84 -6.16 -5.35 -1.72
CA ALA A 84 -6.86 -6.15 -2.72
C ALA A 84 -8.36 -6.22 -2.47
N LEU A 85 -8.78 -6.37 -1.21
CA LEU A 85 -10.19 -6.31 -0.80
C LEU A 85 -10.78 -4.91 -1.05
N GLY A 86 -10.05 -3.85 -0.73
CA GLY A 86 -10.46 -2.47 -1.00
C GLY A 86 -10.65 -2.20 -2.51
N CYS A 87 -9.71 -2.67 -3.34
CA CYS A 87 -9.82 -2.61 -4.79
C CYS A 87 -11.01 -3.42 -5.31
N GLY A 88 -11.19 -4.66 -4.84
CA GLY A 88 -12.32 -5.50 -5.22
C GLY A 88 -13.66 -4.88 -4.85
N TYR A 89 -13.77 -4.29 -3.66
CA TYR A 89 -14.96 -3.56 -3.22
C TYR A 89 -15.23 -2.32 -4.06
N ALA A 90 -14.21 -1.51 -4.35
CA ALA A 90 -14.34 -0.34 -5.21
C ALA A 90 -14.77 -0.71 -6.65
N MET A 91 -14.22 -1.80 -7.20
CA MET A 91 -14.63 -2.33 -8.50
C MET A 91 -16.08 -2.82 -8.50
N TRP A 92 -16.50 -3.50 -7.43
CA TRP A 92 -17.87 -3.98 -7.29
C TRP A 92 -18.90 -2.83 -7.21
N THR A 93 -18.54 -1.77 -6.49
CA THR A 93 -19.48 -0.68 -6.17
C THR A 93 -19.50 0.45 -7.20
N ALA A 94 -18.34 0.79 -7.77
CA ALA A 94 -18.15 1.94 -8.64
C ALA A 94 -17.35 1.61 -9.91
N GLY A 95 -17.02 0.33 -10.16
CA GLY A 95 -16.15 -0.05 -11.27
C GLY A 95 -16.71 0.35 -12.65
N ALA A 96 -18.03 0.37 -12.81
CA ALA A 96 -18.68 0.79 -14.06
C ALA A 96 -18.43 2.27 -14.40
N ASP A 97 -18.07 3.09 -13.41
CA ASP A 97 -17.83 4.53 -13.57
C ASP A 97 -16.40 4.84 -14.08
N PHE A 98 -15.52 3.85 -14.11
CA PHE A 98 -14.12 4.01 -14.49
C PHE A 98 -13.80 3.34 -15.83
N PRO A 99 -12.84 3.89 -16.60
CA PRO A 99 -12.43 3.29 -17.85
C PRO A 99 -11.70 1.96 -17.62
N PHE A 100 -11.89 1.00 -18.54
CA PHE A 100 -11.33 -0.35 -18.41
C PHE A 100 -9.81 -0.39 -18.20
N TRP A 101 -9.06 0.49 -18.85
CA TRP A 101 -7.60 0.55 -18.70
C TRP A 101 -7.20 0.86 -17.24
N PHE A 102 -7.97 1.67 -16.51
CA PHE A 102 -7.69 2.02 -15.12
C PHE A 102 -7.92 0.81 -14.23
N LEU A 103 -9.05 0.12 -14.39
CA LEU A 103 -9.37 -1.10 -13.65
C LEU A 103 -8.35 -2.21 -13.90
N ALA A 104 -8.00 -2.44 -15.17
CA ALA A 104 -7.01 -3.44 -15.55
C ALA A 104 -5.62 -3.11 -14.96
N SER A 105 -5.22 -1.84 -15.00
CA SER A 105 -3.94 -1.39 -14.44
C SER A 105 -3.92 -1.48 -12.91
N LEU A 106 -5.02 -1.14 -12.24
CA LEU A 106 -5.17 -1.28 -10.79
C LEU A 106 -4.99 -2.74 -10.36
N LEU A 107 -5.68 -3.67 -11.02
CA LEU A 107 -5.54 -5.10 -10.74
C LEU A 107 -4.14 -5.62 -11.05
N ALA A 108 -3.59 -5.26 -12.22
CA ALA A 108 -2.24 -5.64 -12.62
C ALA A 108 -1.17 -5.07 -11.67
N SER A 109 -1.46 -3.99 -10.97
CA SER A 109 -0.54 -3.40 -10.00
C SER A 109 -0.50 -4.16 -8.67
N LEU A 110 -1.53 -4.93 -8.30
CA LEU A 110 -1.57 -5.62 -6.99
C LEU A 110 -0.37 -6.56 -6.76
N PRO A 111 0.05 -7.41 -7.74
CA PRO A 111 1.28 -8.19 -7.60
C PRO A 111 2.53 -7.32 -7.50
N VAL A 112 2.59 -6.22 -8.25
CA VAL A 112 3.72 -5.29 -8.25
C VAL A 112 3.87 -4.62 -6.89
N GLN A 113 2.76 -4.15 -6.30
CA GLN A 113 2.73 -3.54 -4.97
C GLN A 113 3.24 -4.52 -3.90
N LEU A 114 2.82 -5.79 -3.96
CA LEU A 114 3.28 -6.83 -3.04
C LEU A 114 4.79 -7.09 -3.17
N LEU A 115 5.25 -7.34 -4.40
CA LEU A 115 6.64 -7.69 -4.66
C LEU A 115 7.59 -6.53 -4.34
N ALA A 116 7.24 -5.31 -4.75
CA ALA A 116 8.01 -4.11 -4.46
C ALA A 116 7.95 -3.77 -2.97
N GLY A 117 6.78 -3.84 -2.33
CA GLY A 117 6.63 -3.64 -0.90
C GLY A 117 7.47 -4.62 -0.07
N TRP A 118 7.48 -5.90 -0.44
CA TRP A 118 8.38 -6.89 0.15
C TRP A 118 9.86 -6.68 -0.20
N TRP A 119 10.19 -6.05 -1.32
CA TRP A 119 11.57 -5.72 -1.72
C TRP A 119 12.13 -4.56 -0.91
N PHE A 120 11.37 -3.49 -0.76
CA PHE A 120 11.77 -2.30 0.00
C PHE A 120 11.64 -2.50 1.51
N GLY A 121 10.66 -3.29 1.96
CA GLY A 121 10.45 -3.61 3.38
C GLY A 121 11.41 -4.65 3.94
N ARG A 122 12.39 -5.11 3.15
CA ARG A 122 13.41 -6.06 3.62
C ARG A 122 14.26 -5.38 4.66
N ARG A 123 14.38 -5.99 5.83
CA ARG A 123 15.53 -5.70 6.68
C ARG A 123 16.75 -6.30 5.98
N PRO A 124 17.83 -5.54 5.77
CA PRO A 124 19.12 -6.16 5.55
C PRO A 124 19.31 -7.18 6.67
N SER A 125 19.70 -8.41 6.36
CA SER A 125 20.21 -9.31 7.39
C SER A 125 21.23 -8.49 8.16
N ARG A 126 20.97 -8.27 9.46
CA ARG A 126 22.01 -7.83 10.36
C ARG A 126 23.00 -8.99 10.40
N ASP A 127 23.90 -9.05 9.44
CA ASP A 127 25.09 -9.87 9.55
C ASP A 127 25.93 -9.26 10.66
N ALA A 128 25.78 -9.93 11.80
CA ALA A 128 26.76 -10.19 12.85
C ALA A 128 28.12 -9.54 12.61
N ARG A 129 28.32 -8.40 13.24
CA ARG A 129 29.61 -8.10 13.87
C ARG A 129 29.40 -8.10 15.37
#